data_AF-A0A3D2C2Q0-F1
#
_entry.id   AF-A0A3D2C2Q0-F1
#
_cell.length_a   1.000
_cell.length_b   1.000
_cell.length_c   1.000
_cell.angle_alpha   90.00
_cell.angle_beta   90.00
_cell.angle_gamma   90.00
#
_symmetry.space_group_name_H-M   'P 1'
#
loop_
_entity.id
_entity.type
_entity.pdbx_description
1 polymer ?
#
loop_
_entity_poly.entity_id
_entity_poly.type
_entity_poly.pdbx_seq_one_letter_code
_entity_poly.pdbx_strand_id
1 'polypeptide(L)'
;MSSQLVNCPKCRRHFFAEKGSCPFCARPMDNRFARMAMAAMTPMVLGACYGGPKMDSGETGLFNPPDTGTGVGGPADGTGSYVLTIEGSCSIGWDVAGAYVGSGTDYRWDASLSVNAGLTDCPGGENTSGLLVAEGGQATFDGNYIGMTTYGTNSVSWETTGYVAGDGGGQYAYDGTISW
;
A
#
# COMPACT_ATOMS: atom_id res chain seq x y z
N MET A 1 -2.42 12.81 24.92
CA MET A 1 -2.91 14.00 24.18
C MET A 1 -3.08 13.56 22.73
N SER A 2 -4.30 13.54 22.20
CA SER A 2 -4.55 13.05 20.84
C SER A 2 -4.28 14.18 19.84
N SER A 3 -3.19 14.11 19.09
CA SER A 3 -2.86 15.09 18.05
C SER A 3 -3.80 14.89 16.86
N GLN A 4 -4.57 15.92 16.50
CA GLN A 4 -5.47 15.88 15.33
C GLN A 4 -4.68 16.16 14.05
N LEU A 5 -4.96 15.38 13.00
CA LEU A 5 -4.45 15.63 11.65
C LEU A 5 -5.25 16.78 11.05
N VAL A 6 -4.57 17.83 10.58
CA VAL A 6 -5.21 19.05 10.05
C VAL A 6 -4.69 19.35 8.66
N ASN A 7 -5.56 19.84 7.77
CA ASN A 7 -5.19 20.22 6.40
C ASN A 7 -4.91 21.74 6.32
N CYS A 8 -3.76 22.12 5.75
CA CYS A 8 -3.46 23.52 5.50
C CYS A 8 -4.24 24.05 4.27
N PRO A 9 -5.08 25.09 4.40
CA PRO A 9 -5.92 25.57 3.29
C PRO A 9 -5.14 26.14 2.11
N LYS A 10 -3.85 26.45 2.29
CA LYS A 10 -3.02 27.05 1.24
C LYS A 10 -2.17 26.03 0.48
N CYS A 11 -1.45 25.15 1.18
CA CYS A 11 -0.59 24.15 0.53
C CYS A 11 -1.26 22.79 0.38
N ARG A 12 -2.48 22.60 0.92
CA ARG A 12 -3.25 21.34 0.90
C ARG A 12 -2.53 20.13 1.48
N ARG A 13 -1.49 20.34 2.29
CA ARG A 13 -0.76 19.28 2.98
C ARG A 13 -1.36 19.02 4.36
N HIS A 14 -1.46 17.75 4.70
CA HIS A 14 -1.86 17.27 6.02
C HIS A 14 -0.65 17.25 6.96
N PHE A 15 -0.84 17.66 8.21
CA PHE A 15 0.18 17.59 9.25
C PHE A 15 -0.47 17.52 10.64
N PHE A 16 0.31 17.06 11.63
CA PHE A 16 -0.11 17.09 13.03
C PHE A 16 0.15 18.48 13.61
N ALA A 17 -0.92 19.20 13.94
CA ALA A 17 -0.82 20.57 14.41
C ALA A 17 -0.46 20.63 15.90
N GLU A 18 0.83 20.50 16.21
CA GLU A 18 1.34 20.80 17.56
C GLU A 18 1.67 22.29 17.75
N LYS A 19 1.79 23.04 16.64
CA LYS A 19 2.20 24.45 16.62
C LYS A 19 1.21 25.29 15.82
N GLY A 20 1.05 26.57 16.21
CA GLY A 20 0.09 27.51 15.60
C GLY A 20 0.36 27.91 14.14
N SER A 21 1.27 27.22 13.44
CA SER A 21 1.61 27.49 12.04
C SER A 21 1.90 26.20 11.27
N CYS A 22 1.65 26.23 9.96
CA CYS A 22 1.95 25.11 9.07
C CYS A 22 3.47 24.98 8.86
N PRO A 23 4.07 23.79 9.05
CA PRO A 23 5.52 23.60 8.93
C PRO A 23 6.03 23.75 7.50
N PHE A 24 5.16 23.64 6.49
CA PHE A 24 5.55 23.68 5.08
C PHE A 24 5.51 25.08 4.48
N CYS A 25 4.57 25.94 4.91
CA CYS A 25 4.38 27.27 4.32
C CYS A 25 4.49 28.41 5.35
N ALA A 26 4.79 28.09 6.60
CA ALA A 26 4.95 29.00 7.73
C ALA A 26 3.74 29.91 8.02
N ARG A 27 2.57 29.67 7.39
CA ARG A 27 1.39 30.48 7.65
C ARG A 27 0.75 30.15 9.00
N PRO A 28 0.28 31.17 9.75
CA PRO A 28 -0.46 30.96 10.97
C PRO A 28 -1.79 30.25 10.67
N MET A 29 -2.14 29.30 11.52
CA MET A 29 -3.45 28.65 11.49
C MET A 29 -4.44 29.58 12.20
N ASP A 30 -5.28 30.27 11.44
CA ASP A 30 -6.39 31.06 12.00
C ASP A 30 -7.42 30.08 12.61
N ASN A 31 -7.26 29.75 13.89
CA ASN A 31 -8.18 28.89 14.66
C ASN A 31 -9.54 29.57 14.93
N ARG A 32 -9.96 30.54 14.11
CA ARG A 32 -11.19 31.33 14.28
C ARG A 32 -12.47 30.50 14.13
N PHE A 33 -12.38 29.24 13.71
CA PHE A 33 -13.53 28.33 13.65
C PHE A 33 -13.81 27.57 14.96
N ALA A 34 -13.00 27.72 16.01
CA ALA A 34 -13.22 26.99 17.28
C ALA A 34 -14.29 27.60 18.21
N ARG A 35 -15.02 28.64 17.81
CA ARG A 35 -16.02 29.31 18.67
C ARG A 35 -17.27 29.82 17.94
N MET A 36 -17.97 28.98 17.19
CA MET A 36 -19.40 29.22 16.92
C MET A 36 -20.16 27.89 16.86
N ALA A 37 -21.35 27.90 17.47
CA ALA A 37 -22.38 26.85 17.52
C ALA A 37 -22.21 25.73 18.57
N MET A 38 -22.26 26.10 19.85
CA MET A 38 -23.08 25.35 20.81
C MET A 38 -24.55 25.75 20.56
N ALA A 39 -25.28 25.00 19.74
CA ALA A 39 -26.74 25.10 19.66
C ALA A 39 -27.33 23.77 19.19
N ALA A 40 -28.36 23.34 19.91
CA ALA A 40 -29.24 22.18 19.66
C ALA A 40 -28.66 20.79 19.97
N MET A 41 -28.75 20.43 21.25
CA MET A 41 -28.90 19.04 21.68
C MET A 41 -30.12 18.42 20.99
N THR A 42 -29.89 17.46 20.10
CA THR A 42 -30.88 16.43 19.75
C THR A 42 -30.29 15.10 20.19
N PRO A 43 -30.87 14.38 21.16
CA PRO A 43 -30.36 13.09 21.56
C PRO A 43 -30.78 12.07 20.50
N MET A 44 -29.97 11.90 19.46
CA MET A 44 -30.03 10.67 18.67
C MET A 44 -29.36 9.58 19.49
N VAL A 45 -30.21 8.76 20.09
CA VAL A 45 -29.88 7.41 20.53
C VAL A 45 -29.49 6.63 19.28
N LEU A 46 -28.20 6.58 18.97
CA LEU A 46 -27.62 5.62 18.03
C LEU A 46 -26.72 4.71 18.85
N GLY A 47 -27.13 3.45 18.88
CA GLY A 47 -26.60 2.41 19.75
C GLY A 47 -25.09 2.27 19.68
N ALA A 48 -24.55 1.85 20.82
CA ALA A 48 -23.20 1.34 20.93
C ALA A 48 -23.00 0.16 19.95
N CYS A 49 -22.50 0.46 18.75
CA CYS A 49 -21.75 -0.51 17.98
C CYS A 49 -20.33 -0.49 18.54
N TYR A 50 -20.13 -1.29 19.58
CA TYR A 50 -18.84 -1.75 20.04
C TYR A 50 -18.19 -2.47 18.85
N GLY A 51 -17.42 -1.73 18.06
CA GLY A 51 -16.65 -2.26 16.94
C GLY A 51 -15.53 -3.11 17.51
N GLY A 52 -15.82 -4.41 17.69
CA GLY A 52 -14.79 -5.42 17.92
C GLY A 52 -13.73 -5.40 16.81
N PRO A 53 -12.59 -6.07 17.02
CA PRO A 53 -11.56 -6.18 15.99
C PRO A 53 -12.21 -6.69 14.70
N LYS A 54 -12.05 -5.95 13.60
CA LYS A 54 -12.40 -6.42 12.27
C LYS A 54 -11.55 -7.65 12.01
N MET A 55 -12.17 -8.82 12.13
CA MET A 55 -11.65 -10.02 11.51
C MET A 55 -12.01 -9.88 10.05
N ASP A 56 -11.03 -9.53 9.23
CA ASP A 56 -11.13 -9.70 7.79
C ASP A 56 -11.44 -11.19 7.57
N SER A 57 -12.68 -11.47 7.17
CA SER A 57 -13.09 -12.79 6.71
C SER A 57 -12.50 -13.00 5.31
N GLY A 58 -11.17 -13.11 5.26
CA GLY A 58 -10.49 -13.76 4.15
C GLY A 58 -10.90 -15.21 4.19
N GLU A 59 -11.61 -15.65 3.15
CA GLU A 59 -11.76 -17.07 2.84
C GLU A 59 -10.39 -17.73 2.95
N THR A 60 -10.23 -18.58 3.96
CA THR A 60 -9.10 -19.50 4.04
C THR A 60 -9.35 -20.59 3.02
N GLY A 61 -9.17 -20.24 1.74
CA GLY A 61 -8.94 -21.21 0.70
C GLY A 61 -7.67 -21.97 1.10
N LEU A 62 -7.86 -23.19 1.59
CA LEU A 62 -6.80 -24.17 1.77
C LEU A 62 -6.24 -24.51 0.38
N PHE A 63 -5.43 -23.61 -0.17
CA PHE A 63 -4.57 -23.91 -1.29
C PHE A 63 -3.47 -24.80 -0.76
N ASN A 64 -3.62 -26.11 -0.99
CA ASN A 64 -2.46 -27.00 -0.96
C ASN A 64 -1.53 -26.55 -2.09
N PRO A 65 -0.34 -26.02 -1.80
CA PRO A 65 0.63 -25.77 -2.86
C PRO A 65 0.97 -27.12 -3.52
N PRO A 66 1.03 -27.19 -4.86
CA PRO A 66 1.45 -28.41 -5.54
C PRO A 66 2.85 -28.80 -5.07
N ASP A 67 2.96 -30.06 -4.67
CA ASP A 67 4.15 -30.63 -4.06
C ASP A 67 5.33 -30.67 -5.04
N THR A 68 6.51 -30.44 -4.46
CA THR A 68 7.76 -30.06 -5.10
C THR A 68 8.36 -31.18 -5.98
N GLY A 69 8.30 -30.96 -7.29
CA GLY A 69 9.06 -31.73 -8.27
C GLY A 69 10.56 -31.42 -8.20
N THR A 70 11.33 -32.46 -7.86
CA THR A 70 12.79 -32.64 -7.93
C THR A 70 13.56 -31.77 -8.93
N GLY A 71 14.50 -30.97 -8.40
CA GLY A 71 15.84 -30.74 -8.98
C GLY A 71 15.91 -29.92 -10.27
N VAL A 72 15.75 -28.60 -10.16
CA VAL A 72 16.14 -27.62 -11.19
C VAL A 72 16.75 -26.43 -10.46
N GLY A 73 17.76 -25.77 -11.03
CA GLY A 73 18.51 -24.69 -10.38
C GLY A 73 17.59 -23.72 -9.67
N GLY A 74 17.98 -23.31 -8.45
CA GLY A 74 17.20 -22.34 -7.68
C GLY A 74 16.89 -21.09 -8.50
N PRO A 75 15.89 -20.30 -8.08
CA PRO A 75 15.47 -19.12 -8.82
C PRO A 75 16.67 -18.23 -9.15
N ALA A 76 16.71 -17.75 -10.39
CA ALA A 76 17.73 -16.81 -10.85
C ALA A 76 17.29 -15.37 -10.55
N ASP A 77 18.15 -14.42 -10.89
CA ASP A 77 17.81 -13.01 -10.91
C ASP A 77 16.57 -12.79 -11.78
N GLY A 78 15.61 -12.03 -11.26
CA GLY A 78 14.29 -11.87 -11.85
C GLY A 78 14.07 -10.48 -12.42
N THR A 79 13.21 -10.39 -13.44
CA THR A 79 12.69 -9.12 -13.96
C THR A 79 11.17 -9.16 -14.12
N GLY A 80 10.52 -8.01 -14.08
CA GLY A 80 9.08 -7.89 -14.31
C GLY A 80 8.54 -6.49 -14.12
N SER A 81 7.30 -6.36 -13.65
CA SER A 81 6.60 -5.08 -13.51
C SER A 81 5.79 -5.02 -12.22
N TYR A 82 5.62 -3.81 -11.70
CA TYR A 82 4.79 -3.52 -10.54
C TYR A 82 3.99 -2.25 -10.79
N VAL A 83 2.68 -2.26 -10.54
CA VAL A 83 1.79 -1.15 -10.80
C VAL A 83 0.95 -0.86 -9.55
N LEU A 84 0.84 0.43 -9.23
CA LEU A 84 -0.13 0.98 -8.30
C LEU A 84 -1.16 1.77 -9.11
N THR A 85 -2.42 1.34 -9.07
CA THR A 85 -3.54 2.06 -9.66
C THR A 85 -4.38 2.71 -8.55
N ILE A 86 -4.59 4.03 -8.63
CA ILE A 86 -5.52 4.76 -7.78
C ILE A 86 -6.76 5.04 -8.63
N GLU A 87 -7.87 4.34 -8.33
CA GLU A 87 -9.07 4.39 -9.17
C GLU A 87 -9.58 5.83 -9.33
N GLY A 88 -9.80 6.24 -10.57
CA GLY A 88 -10.28 7.57 -10.91
C GLY A 88 -9.25 8.70 -10.75
N SER A 89 -7.98 8.39 -10.44
CA SER A 89 -6.91 9.38 -10.33
C SER A 89 -5.80 9.16 -11.36
N CYS A 90 -4.98 8.12 -11.21
CA CYS A 90 -3.83 7.84 -12.07
C CYS A 90 -3.14 6.52 -11.66
N SER A 91 -2.17 6.05 -12.45
CA SER A 91 -1.31 4.90 -12.16
C SER A 91 0.16 5.29 -11.99
N ILE A 92 0.89 4.52 -11.21
CA ILE A 92 2.36 4.53 -11.17
C ILE A 92 2.83 3.11 -11.46
N GLY A 93 3.68 2.95 -12.47
CA GLY A 93 4.28 1.68 -12.83
C GLY A 93 5.79 1.70 -12.66
N TRP A 94 6.34 0.57 -12.25
CA TRP A 94 7.78 0.34 -12.10
C TRP A 94 8.18 -0.91 -12.88
N ASP A 95 9.36 -0.84 -13.50
CA ASP A 95 10.11 -2.02 -13.90
C ASP A 95 10.77 -2.62 -12.65
N VAL A 96 10.60 -3.93 -12.46
CA VAL A 96 11.18 -4.69 -11.35
C VAL A 96 12.40 -5.43 -11.88
N ALA A 97 13.54 -5.29 -11.21
CA ALA A 97 14.70 -6.15 -11.41
C ALA A 97 15.30 -6.49 -10.06
N GLY A 98 15.62 -7.76 -9.79
CA GLY A 98 16.17 -8.13 -8.49
C GLY A 98 17.05 -9.36 -8.52
N ALA A 99 18.10 -9.34 -7.69
CA ALA A 99 18.97 -10.49 -7.50
C ALA A 99 18.31 -11.49 -6.55
N TYR A 100 18.32 -12.78 -6.89
CA TYR A 100 17.73 -13.78 -6.01
C TYR A 100 18.58 -13.97 -4.75
N VAL A 101 17.96 -13.78 -3.59
CA VAL A 101 18.60 -13.91 -2.26
C VAL A 101 17.89 -14.93 -1.37
N GLY A 102 16.89 -15.64 -1.92
CA GLY A 102 16.11 -16.62 -1.19
C GLY A 102 16.87 -17.91 -0.89
N SER A 103 16.34 -18.67 0.07
CA SER A 103 16.81 -20.01 0.41
C SER A 103 15.63 -20.92 0.68
N GLY A 104 15.68 -22.16 0.20
CA GLY A 104 14.59 -23.12 0.40
C GLY A 104 13.39 -22.84 -0.49
N THR A 105 12.19 -22.85 0.10
CA THR A 105 10.90 -22.68 -0.60
C THR A 105 10.44 -21.23 -0.69
N ASP A 106 11.15 -20.30 -0.05
CA ASP A 106 10.79 -18.89 -0.03
C ASP A 106 11.40 -18.18 -1.24
N TYR A 107 10.55 -17.45 -1.97
CA TYR A 107 10.99 -16.64 -3.09
C TYR A 107 11.36 -15.24 -2.60
N ARG A 108 12.64 -14.86 -2.67
CA ARG A 108 13.13 -13.57 -2.17
C ARG A 108 14.10 -12.93 -3.15
N TRP A 109 13.92 -11.65 -3.43
CA TRP A 109 14.81 -10.86 -4.28
C TRP A 109 15.21 -9.54 -3.61
N ASP A 110 16.49 -9.20 -3.69
CA ASP A 110 16.94 -7.82 -3.47
C ASP A 110 16.59 -7.03 -4.74
N ALA A 111 15.43 -6.37 -4.70
CA ALA A 111 14.75 -5.83 -5.87
C ALA A 111 14.91 -4.31 -5.96
N SER A 112 15.14 -3.83 -7.17
CA SER A 112 15.11 -2.42 -7.54
C SER A 112 13.89 -2.15 -8.42
N LEU A 113 13.12 -1.14 -8.02
CA LEU A 113 11.95 -0.63 -8.72
C LEU A 113 12.34 0.67 -9.42
N SER A 114 12.35 0.65 -10.75
CA SER A 114 12.61 1.84 -11.57
C SER A 114 11.32 2.33 -12.20
N VAL A 115 11.01 3.62 -12.05
CA VAL A 115 9.76 4.19 -12.58
C VAL A 115 9.71 4.00 -14.09
N ASN A 116 8.66 3.35 -14.56
CA ASN A 116 8.41 3.14 -15.97
C ASN A 116 7.48 4.25 -16.48
N ALA A 117 8.05 5.15 -17.29
CA ALA A 117 7.31 6.29 -17.84
C ALA A 117 6.18 5.89 -18.83
N GLY A 118 6.22 4.67 -19.37
CA GLY A 118 5.16 4.14 -20.23
C GLY A 118 3.97 3.56 -19.47
N LEU A 119 4.12 3.28 -18.17
CA LEU A 119 3.06 2.77 -17.28
C LEU A 119 2.58 3.81 -16.26
N THR A 120 3.29 4.93 -16.15
CA THR A 120 3.07 5.95 -15.11
C THR A 120 2.39 7.18 -15.67
N ASP A 121 1.19 7.46 -15.14
CA ASP A 121 0.42 8.67 -15.44
C ASP A 121 0.44 9.68 -14.27
N CYS A 122 0.73 9.23 -13.04
CA CYS A 122 0.85 10.14 -11.90
C CYS A 122 2.23 10.82 -11.84
N PRO A 123 2.29 12.11 -11.45
CA PRO A 123 3.52 12.65 -10.90
C PRO A 123 3.80 12.02 -9.52
N GLY A 124 5.06 11.66 -9.25
CA GLY A 124 5.48 11.23 -7.90
C GLY A 124 5.88 9.77 -7.77
N GLY A 125 5.96 9.00 -8.87
CA GLY A 125 6.74 7.77 -8.87
C GLY A 125 8.21 8.10 -8.60
N GLU A 126 8.81 7.46 -7.61
CA GLU A 126 10.25 7.52 -7.34
C GLU A 126 10.86 6.13 -7.50
N ASN A 127 12.13 6.09 -7.92
CA ASN A 127 12.88 4.83 -7.91
C ASN A 127 13.14 4.42 -6.46
N THR A 128 13.01 3.14 -6.17
CA THR A 128 13.29 2.60 -4.84
C THR A 128 13.90 1.21 -4.95
N SER A 129 14.57 0.76 -3.89
CA SER A 129 15.12 -0.58 -3.79
C SER A 129 14.76 -1.15 -2.42
N GLY A 130 14.57 -2.46 -2.36
CA GLY A 130 14.08 -3.13 -1.17
C GLY A 130 13.96 -4.64 -1.34
N LEU A 131 13.59 -5.32 -0.26
CA LEU A 131 13.42 -6.77 -0.26
C LEU A 131 12.01 -7.14 -0.73
N LEU A 132 11.92 -7.78 -1.90
CA LEU A 132 10.70 -8.42 -2.38
C LEU A 132 10.65 -9.87 -1.87
N VAL A 133 9.60 -10.21 -1.12
CA VAL A 133 9.39 -11.56 -0.56
C VAL A 133 8.03 -12.09 -0.99
N ALA A 134 8.02 -13.30 -1.55
CA ALA A 134 6.82 -14.06 -1.87
C ALA A 134 6.81 -15.37 -1.05
N GLU A 135 6.17 -15.34 0.11
CA GLU A 135 6.16 -16.42 1.10
C GLU A 135 4.74 -16.62 1.64
N GLY A 136 4.33 -17.87 1.88
CA GLY A 136 3.04 -18.16 2.53
C GLY A 136 1.81 -17.67 1.76
N GLY A 137 1.89 -17.58 0.43
CA GLY A 137 0.79 -17.09 -0.42
C GLY A 137 0.65 -15.57 -0.47
N GLN A 138 1.62 -14.82 0.04
CA GLN A 138 1.59 -13.36 0.09
C GLN A 138 2.89 -12.77 -0.48
N ALA A 139 2.78 -11.58 -1.07
CA ALA A 139 3.89 -10.77 -1.52
C ALA A 139 4.06 -9.57 -0.59
N THR A 140 5.30 -9.29 -0.21
CA THR A 140 5.68 -8.10 0.55
C THR A 140 6.89 -7.40 -0.07
N PHE A 141 6.94 -6.07 0.06
CA PHE A 141 8.11 -5.26 -0.31
C PHE A 141 8.56 -4.42 0.89
N ASP A 142 9.80 -4.64 1.34
CA ASP A 142 10.33 -4.10 2.60
C ASP A 142 9.41 -4.36 3.82
N GLY A 143 8.80 -5.56 3.84
CA GLY A 143 7.87 -5.98 4.90
C GLY A 143 6.46 -5.40 4.79
N ASN A 144 6.17 -4.57 3.78
CA ASN A 144 4.82 -4.07 3.52
C ASN A 144 4.08 -5.04 2.60
N TYR A 145 2.87 -5.43 2.96
CA TYR A 145 2.02 -6.27 2.12
C TYR A 145 1.65 -5.57 0.81
N ILE A 146 1.89 -6.24 -0.33
CA ILE A 146 1.61 -5.73 -1.68
C ILE A 146 0.69 -6.64 -2.50
N GLY A 147 0.32 -7.81 -1.97
CA GLY A 147 -0.72 -8.64 -2.59
C GLY A 147 -0.67 -10.12 -2.27
N MET A 148 -1.68 -10.85 -2.73
CA MET A 148 -1.71 -12.31 -2.70
C MET A 148 -0.90 -12.86 -3.86
N THR A 149 -0.07 -13.88 -3.64
CA THR A 149 0.79 -14.44 -4.69
C THR A 149 0.11 -15.56 -5.48
N THR A 150 0.42 -15.62 -6.76
CA THR A 150 0.18 -16.78 -7.63
C THR A 150 1.52 -17.24 -8.18
N TYR A 151 1.85 -18.52 -7.97
CA TYR A 151 3.11 -19.11 -8.39
C TYR A 151 2.95 -19.82 -9.75
N GLY A 152 3.79 -19.43 -10.71
CA GLY A 152 4.00 -20.13 -11.98
C GLY A 152 5.30 -20.92 -11.98
N THR A 153 5.60 -21.61 -13.09
CA THR A 153 6.84 -22.40 -13.22
C THR A 153 8.10 -21.55 -13.01
N ASN A 154 8.10 -20.34 -13.56
CA ASN A 154 9.25 -19.42 -13.61
C ASN A 154 8.80 -17.97 -13.33
N SER A 155 7.73 -17.83 -12.54
CA SER A 155 7.17 -16.52 -12.23
C SER A 155 6.42 -16.53 -10.91
N VAL A 156 6.40 -15.37 -10.25
CA VAL A 156 5.44 -15.04 -9.21
C VAL A 156 4.71 -13.79 -9.66
N SER A 157 3.38 -13.85 -9.65
CA SER A 157 2.55 -12.64 -9.74
C SER A 157 1.89 -12.36 -8.40
N TRP A 158 1.52 -11.11 -8.16
CA TRP A 158 0.76 -10.71 -6.99
C TRP A 158 -0.29 -9.67 -7.35
N GLU A 159 -1.38 -9.67 -6.59
CA GLU A 159 -2.46 -8.70 -6.73
C GLU A 159 -3.12 -8.42 -5.38
N THR A 160 -3.49 -7.18 -5.14
CA THR A 160 -4.48 -6.82 -4.11
C THR A 160 -5.26 -5.60 -4.55
N THR A 161 -6.50 -5.55 -4.12
CA THR A 161 -7.35 -4.36 -4.21
C THR A 161 -7.78 -3.95 -2.81
N GLY A 162 -8.02 -2.66 -2.59
CA GLY A 162 -8.43 -2.16 -1.29
C GLY A 162 -9.06 -0.77 -1.39
N TYR A 163 -9.55 -0.28 -0.26
CA TYR A 163 -10.17 1.05 -0.15
C TYR A 163 -9.60 1.80 1.05
N VAL A 164 -9.11 3.02 0.81
CA VAL A 164 -8.71 3.93 1.89
C VAL A 164 -9.92 4.81 2.24
N ALA A 165 -10.38 4.76 3.50
CA ALA A 165 -11.48 5.61 3.97
C ALA A 165 -10.97 6.98 4.49
N GLY A 166 -11.63 8.07 4.11
CA GLY A 166 -11.32 9.43 4.58
C GLY A 166 -11.67 10.51 3.54
N ASP A 167 -11.46 11.78 3.89
CA ASP A 167 -11.54 12.90 2.92
C ASP A 167 -10.40 12.76 1.91
N GLY A 168 -10.73 12.31 0.69
CA GLY A 168 -9.77 11.93 -0.34
C GLY A 168 -9.49 10.42 -0.42
N GLY A 169 -10.29 9.60 0.28
CA GLY A 169 -10.29 8.16 0.14
C GLY A 169 -10.63 7.70 -1.28
N GLY A 170 -10.16 6.51 -1.65
CA GLY A 170 -10.34 5.93 -2.98
C GLY A 170 -10.01 4.45 -2.98
N GLN A 171 -10.40 3.77 -4.06
CA GLN A 171 -9.94 2.40 -4.29
C GLN A 171 -8.51 2.45 -4.81
N TYR A 172 -7.71 1.49 -4.36
CA TYR A 172 -6.38 1.24 -4.90
C TYR A 172 -6.26 -0.21 -5.32
N ALA A 173 -5.42 -0.44 -6.31
CA ALA A 173 -4.98 -1.76 -6.72
C ALA A 173 -3.45 -1.78 -6.80
N TYR A 174 -2.86 -2.85 -6.29
CA TYR A 174 -1.47 -3.21 -6.51
C TYR A 174 -1.45 -4.49 -7.32
N ASP A 175 -0.71 -4.51 -8.42
CA ASP A 175 -0.50 -5.70 -9.23
C ASP A 175 0.94 -5.76 -9.70
N GLY A 176 1.50 -6.96 -9.78
CA GLY A 176 2.86 -7.12 -10.24
C GLY A 176 3.24 -8.55 -10.56
N THR A 177 4.42 -8.68 -11.18
CA THR A 177 4.99 -9.94 -11.61
C THR A 177 6.50 -9.85 -11.60
N ILE A 178 7.16 -10.95 -11.25
CA ILE A 178 8.58 -11.17 -11.46
C ILE A 178 8.78 -12.56 -12.07
N SER A 179 9.63 -12.66 -13.09
CA SER A 179 9.97 -13.90 -13.79
C SER A 179 11.48 -14.10 -13.86
N TRP A 180 11.93 -15.35 -13.83
CA TRP A 180 13.34 -15.76 -13.81
C TRP A 180 13.59 -17.03 -14.63
#